data_AF-A0A835LCN2-F1
#
_entry.id   AF-A0A835LCN2-F1
#
_cell.length_a   1.000
_cell.length_b   1.000
_cell.length_c   1.000
_cell.angle_alpha   90.00
_cell.angle_beta   90.00
_cell.angle_gamma   90.00
#
_symmetry.space_group_name_H-M   'P 1'
#
loop_
_entity.id
_entity.type
_entity.pdbx_description
1 polymer ?
#
loop_
_entity_poly.entity_id
_entity_poly.type
_entity_poly.pdbx_seq_one_letter_code
_entity_poly.pdbx_strand_id
1 'polypeptide(L)'
;MIRAKCKGSYKGKDCPWAAYCRLRPDAFTVRLNTFVNEYICSTDPELKNGIVDANWVARKIAPQMKVHYKTMSPRFIMAEVMRGDNHVSISYWTAWHARLKCLQDIHGDYGASYNMLPMICD
;
A
#
# COMPACT_ATOMS: atom_id res chain seq x y z
N MET A 1 13.42 -20.67 -1.85
CA MET A 1 13.29 -20.18 -3.24
C MET A 1 12.14 -19.19 -3.27
N ILE A 2 12.33 -17.98 -3.78
CA ILE A 2 11.31 -16.94 -3.83
C ILE A 2 10.86 -16.82 -5.30
N ARG A 3 9.55 -16.82 -5.53
CA ARG A 3 8.96 -16.70 -6.87
C ARG A 3 7.93 -15.59 -6.87
N ALA A 4 8.08 -14.63 -7.76
CA ALA A 4 7.06 -13.64 -8.07
C ALA A 4 6.57 -13.87 -9.51
N LYS A 5 5.26 -13.85 -9.70
CA LYS A 5 4.60 -13.98 -11.00
C LYS A 5 3.48 -12.98 -11.11
N CYS A 6 3.30 -12.42 -12.29
CA CYS A 6 2.11 -11.64 -12.57
C CYS A 6 0.92 -12.58 -12.71
N LYS A 7 -0.22 -12.21 -12.14
CA LYS A 7 -1.48 -12.95 -12.24
C LYS A 7 -2.39 -12.42 -13.35
N GLY A 8 -2.00 -11.33 -14.02
CA GLY A 8 -2.78 -10.74 -15.10
C GLY A 8 -2.76 -11.62 -16.36
N SER A 9 -3.81 -11.48 -17.17
CA SER A 9 -3.90 -12.10 -18.49
C SER A 9 -4.35 -11.07 -19.54
N TYR A 10 -4.04 -11.29 -20.81
CA TYR A 10 -4.52 -10.48 -21.91
C TYR A 10 -4.91 -11.36 -23.10
N LYS A 11 -6.15 -11.20 -23.60
CA LYS A 11 -6.71 -12.03 -24.68
C LYS A 11 -6.54 -13.54 -24.43
N GLY A 12 -6.76 -13.97 -23.18
CA GLY A 12 -6.65 -15.39 -22.78
C GLY A 12 -5.23 -15.93 -22.67
N LYS A 13 -4.20 -15.08 -22.77
CA LYS A 13 -2.80 -15.45 -22.51
C LYS A 13 -2.34 -14.90 -21.16
N ASP A 14 -1.75 -15.77 -20.34
CA ASP A 14 -1.14 -15.37 -19.08
C ASP A 14 0.05 -14.43 -19.30
N CYS A 15 0.24 -13.48 -18.38
CA CYS A 15 1.38 -12.56 -18.45
C CYS A 15 2.70 -13.32 -18.23
N PRO A 16 3.71 -13.14 -19.13
CA PRO A 16 4.98 -13.84 -19.01
C PRO A 16 5.87 -13.29 -17.89
N TRP A 17 5.54 -12.12 -17.33
CA TRP A 17 6.31 -11.49 -16.26
C TRP A 17 6.49 -12.43 -15.06
N ALA A 18 7.74 -12.75 -14.77
CA ALA A 18 8.11 -13.60 -13.66
C ALA A 18 9.53 -13.31 -13.19
N ALA A 19 9.72 -13.35 -11.87
CA ALA A 19 11.01 -13.27 -11.22
C ALA A 19 11.22 -14.49 -10.32
N TYR A 20 12.37 -15.14 -10.49
CA TYR A 20 12.77 -16.30 -9.70
C TYR A 20 14.07 -15.98 -8.98
N CYS A 21 14.04 -16.06 -7.66
CA CYS A 21 15.18 -15.75 -6.83
C CYS A 21 15.51 -16.93 -5.90
N ARG A 22 16.79 -17.10 -5.59
CA ARG A 22 17.27 -17.99 -4.54
C ARG A 22 17.96 -17.19 -3.46
N LEU A 23 17.60 -17.48 -2.21
CA LEU A 23 18.33 -16.97 -1.06
C LEU A 23 19.76 -17.51 -1.13
N ARG A 24 20.75 -16.66 -0.92
CA ARG A 24 22.14 -17.08 -0.78
C ARG A 24 22.34 -17.75 0.58
N PRO A 25 23.36 -18.61 0.73
CA PRO A 25 23.66 -19.26 2.00
C PRO A 25 23.95 -18.28 3.15
N ASP A 26 24.39 -17.07 2.81
CA ASP A 26 24.63 -15.96 3.74
C ASP A 26 23.34 -15.32 4.30
N ALA A 27 22.16 -15.77 3.85
CA ALA A 27 20.80 -15.40 4.28
C ALA A 27 20.37 -13.93 4.11
N PHE A 28 21.29 -12.99 3.91
CA PHE A 28 21.00 -11.56 3.76
C PHE A 28 20.79 -11.12 2.31
N THR A 29 21.26 -11.91 1.34
CA THR A 29 21.17 -11.55 -0.07
C THR A 29 20.36 -12.57 -0.87
N VAL A 30 19.71 -12.07 -1.93
CA VAL A 30 18.93 -12.91 -2.85
C VAL A 30 19.54 -12.81 -4.23
N ARG A 31 19.87 -13.95 -4.84
CA ARG A 31 20.30 -14.00 -6.24
C ARG A 31 19.06 -14.11 -7.14
N LEU A 32 18.89 -13.15 -8.04
CA LEU A 32 17.93 -13.24 -9.13
C LEU A 32 18.47 -14.21 -10.17
N ASN A 33 17.80 -15.35 -10.36
CA ASN A 33 18.22 -16.39 -11.30
C ASN A 33 17.59 -16.18 -12.68
N THR A 34 16.33 -15.77 -12.69
CA THR A 34 15.56 -15.60 -13.92
C THR A 34 14.65 -14.41 -13.74
N PHE A 35 14.69 -13.51 -14.72
CA PHE A 35 13.85 -12.32 -14.76
C PHE A 35 13.31 -12.15 -16.17
N VAL A 36 12.01 -12.34 -16.32
CA VAL A 36 11.28 -12.06 -17.56
C VAL A 36 10.60 -10.71 -17.35
N ASN A 37 11.14 -9.67 -18.00
CA ASN A 37 10.64 -8.30 -17.88
C ASN A 37 9.65 -7.90 -18.99
N GLU A 38 8.98 -8.90 -19.58
CA GLU A 38 7.95 -8.67 -20.58
C GLU A 38 6.59 -8.72 -19.90
N TYR A 39 5.74 -7.75 -20.21
CA TYR A 39 4.37 -7.70 -19.73
C TYR A 39 3.42 -7.56 -20.92
N ILE A 40 2.40 -8.40 -20.94
CA ILE A 40 1.32 -8.33 -21.94
C ILE A 40 -0.03 -7.98 -21.29
N CYS A 41 -0.12 -8.07 -19.97
CA CYS A 41 -1.32 -7.68 -19.25
C CYS A 41 -1.46 -6.15 -19.30
N SER A 42 -2.54 -5.66 -19.90
CA SER A 42 -3.08 -4.35 -19.53
C SER A 42 -3.49 -4.46 -18.08
N THR A 43 -2.95 -3.60 -17.20
CA THR A 43 -3.22 -3.55 -15.76
C THR A 43 -4.64 -3.97 -15.46
N ASP A 44 -4.83 -5.19 -14.96
CA ASP A 44 -6.16 -5.69 -14.66
C ASP A 44 -6.72 -4.84 -13.51
N PRO A 45 -7.80 -4.07 -13.71
CA PRO A 45 -8.36 -3.21 -12.68
C PRO A 45 -8.78 -3.99 -11.42
N GLU A 46 -9.02 -5.30 -11.54
CA GLU A 46 -9.42 -6.16 -10.44
C GLU A 46 -8.23 -6.71 -9.63
N LEU A 47 -7.03 -6.74 -10.20
CA LEU A 47 -5.79 -7.12 -9.50
C LEU A 47 -5.26 -5.93 -8.70
N LYS A 48 -5.92 -5.65 -7.58
CA LYS A 48 -5.43 -4.70 -6.58
C LYS A 48 -4.04 -5.14 -6.13
N ASN A 49 -3.07 -4.23 -6.23
CA ASN A 49 -1.73 -4.49 -5.73
C ASN A 49 -1.79 -4.66 -4.21
N GLY A 50 -1.64 -5.90 -3.72
CA GLY A 50 -1.69 -6.21 -2.29
C GLY A 50 -0.58 -5.53 -1.45
N ILE A 51 0.45 -4.98 -2.11
CA ILE A 51 1.49 -4.17 -1.47
C ILE A 51 0.97 -2.76 -1.16
N VAL A 52 -0.03 -2.28 -1.91
CA VAL A 52 -0.60 -0.92 -1.80
C VAL A 52 -1.80 -0.98 -0.86
N ASP A 53 -1.51 -1.25 0.40
CA ASP A 53 -2.49 -1.27 1.47
C ASP A 53 -2.63 0.11 2.13
N ALA A 54 -3.58 0.22 3.07
CA ALA A 54 -3.79 1.47 3.80
C ALA A 54 -2.55 1.91 4.61
N ASN A 55 -1.69 0.98 5.03
CA ASN A 55 -0.44 1.31 5.74
C ASN A 55 0.57 1.97 4.80
N TRP A 56 0.75 1.43 3.60
CA TRP A 56 1.62 1.99 2.58
C TRP A 56 1.18 3.40 2.21
N VAL A 57 -0.13 3.60 2.01
CA VAL A 57 -0.68 4.93 1.72
C VAL A 57 -0.46 5.88 2.90
N ALA A 58 -0.74 5.45 4.14
CA ALA A 58 -0.53 6.26 5.34
C ALA A 58 0.91 6.75 5.47
N ARG A 59 1.90 5.87 5.26
CA ARG A 59 3.32 6.25 5.30
C ARG A 59 3.69 7.31 4.25
N LYS A 60 3.10 7.22 3.05
CA LYS A 60 3.34 8.19 1.97
C LYS A 60 2.75 9.57 2.28
N ILE A 61 1.53 9.62 2.84
CA ILE A 61 0.83 10.89 3.11
C ILE A 61 1.15 11.48 4.49
N ALA A 62 1.78 10.73 5.39
CA ALA A 62 2.08 11.16 6.75
C ALA A 62 2.74 12.55 6.85
N PRO A 63 3.72 12.94 5.99
CA PRO A 63 4.30 14.28 6.03
C PRO A 63 3.27 15.38 5.75
N GLN A 64 2.41 15.18 4.75
CA GLN A 64 1.39 16.15 4.36
C GLN A 64 0.24 16.18 5.39
N MET A 65 -0.11 15.04 5.97
CA MET A 65 -1.13 14.93 7.01
C MET A 65 -0.76 15.73 8.27
N LYS A 66 0.50 15.73 8.69
CA LYS A 66 0.93 16.50 9.88
C LYS A 66 0.70 18.01 9.74
N VAL A 67 0.79 18.55 8.52
CA VAL A 67 0.62 19.98 8.26
C VAL A 67 -0.82 20.34 7.87
N HIS A 68 -1.49 19.47 7.11
CA HIS A 68 -2.75 19.79 6.43
C HIS A 68 -3.88 18.77 6.70
N TYR A 69 -3.94 18.16 7.89
CA TYR A 69 -4.93 17.12 8.22
C TYR A 69 -6.40 17.54 8.02
N LYS A 70 -6.73 18.84 8.14
CA LYS A 70 -8.11 19.34 7.99
C LYS A 70 -8.59 19.36 6.54
N THR A 71 -7.71 19.62 5.58
CA THR A 71 -8.04 19.74 4.16
C THR A 71 -7.83 18.43 3.39
N MET A 72 -7.11 17.48 3.99
CA MET A 72 -6.86 16.14 3.47
C MET A 72 -8.11 15.24 3.49
N SER A 73 -8.95 15.40 2.47
CA SER A 73 -10.09 14.51 2.24
C SER A 73 -9.62 13.17 1.63
N PRO A 74 -10.34 12.06 1.85
CA PRO A 74 -10.01 10.77 1.25
C PRO A 74 -9.97 10.80 -0.29
N ARG A 75 -10.83 11.60 -0.93
CA ARG A 75 -10.80 11.80 -2.39
C ARG A 75 -9.55 12.54 -2.85
N PHE A 76 -9.11 13.53 -2.08
CA PHE A 76 -7.85 14.22 -2.35
C PHE A 76 -6.67 13.27 -2.22
N ILE A 77 -6.61 12.49 -1.13
CA ILE A 77 -5.58 11.47 -0.91
C ILE A 77 -5.53 10.47 -2.07
N MET A 78 -6.70 10.00 -2.52
CA MET A 78 -6.81 9.10 -3.66
C MET A 78 -6.25 9.72 -4.93
N ALA A 79 -6.63 10.97 -5.24
CA ALA A 79 -6.12 11.68 -6.40
C ALA A 79 -4.60 11.91 -6.33
N GLU A 80 -4.08 12.33 -5.18
CA GLU A 80 -2.65 12.59 -4.96
C GLU A 80 -1.81 11.32 -5.14
N VAL A 81 -2.24 10.22 -4.55
CA VAL A 81 -1.52 8.93 -4.61
C VAL A 81 -1.51 8.36 -6.03
N MET A 82 -2.62 8.52 -6.76
CA MET A 82 -2.79 8.04 -8.14
C MET A 82 -2.11 8.93 -9.19
N ARG A 83 -2.02 10.24 -8.94
CA ARG A 83 -1.46 11.21 -9.91
C ARG A 83 0.06 11.13 -10.02
N GLY A 84 0.76 10.79 -8.93
CA GLY A 84 2.22 10.71 -8.92
C GLY A 84 2.78 9.48 -9.64
N ASP A 85 4.11 9.37 -9.67
CA ASP A 85 4.88 8.26 -10.28
C ASP A 85 4.73 6.90 -9.57
N ASN A 86 3.72 6.76 -8.72
CA ASN A 86 3.53 5.54 -7.94
C ASN A 86 2.97 4.41 -8.82
N HIS A 87 2.35 4.70 -9.97
CA HIS A 87 1.72 3.71 -10.86
C HIS A 87 0.77 2.76 -10.10
N VAL A 88 0.01 3.29 -9.14
CA VAL A 88 -0.92 2.53 -8.30
C VAL A 88 -2.36 2.99 -8.49
N SER A 89 -3.29 2.04 -8.37
CA SER A 89 -4.72 2.32 -8.22
C SER A 89 -5.19 1.88 -6.83
N ILE A 90 -5.81 2.79 -6.09
CA ILE A 90 -6.34 2.53 -4.75
C ILE A 90 -7.85 2.79 -4.69
N SER A 91 -8.54 2.08 -3.81
CA SER A 91 -9.95 2.35 -3.56
C SER A 91 -10.14 3.55 -2.64
N TYR A 92 -11.33 4.17 -2.69
CA TYR A 92 -11.73 5.20 -1.73
C TYR A 92 -11.57 4.74 -0.28
N TRP A 93 -11.97 3.49 0.02
CA TRP A 93 -11.84 2.91 1.37
C TRP A 93 -10.39 2.77 1.81
N THR A 94 -9.48 2.42 0.91
CA THR A 94 -8.04 2.40 1.20
C THR A 94 -7.55 3.79 1.62
N ALA A 95 -7.97 4.83 0.90
CA ALA A 95 -7.63 6.22 1.24
C ALA A 95 -8.27 6.66 2.57
N TRP A 96 -9.52 6.27 2.83
CA TRP A 96 -10.21 6.54 4.10
C TRP A 96 -9.46 5.91 5.28
N HIS A 97 -9.13 4.62 5.21
CA HIS A 97 -8.40 3.93 6.27
C HIS A 97 -6.99 4.49 6.46
N ALA A 98 -6.31 4.87 5.39
CA ALA A 98 -5.01 5.52 5.48
C ALA A 98 -5.09 6.86 6.23
N ARG A 99 -6.11 7.68 5.91
CA ARG A 99 -6.38 8.92 6.63
C ARG A 99 -6.63 8.68 8.12
N LEU A 100 -7.47 7.69 8.45
CA LEU A 100 -7.78 7.36 9.84
C LEU A 100 -6.53 6.97 10.63
N LYS A 101 -5.64 6.16 10.04
CA LYS A 101 -4.36 5.79 10.64
C LYS A 101 -3.48 7.02 10.90
N CYS A 102 -3.34 7.90 9.93
CA CYS A 102 -2.59 9.15 10.13
C CYS A 102 -3.20 10.04 11.22
N LEU A 103 -4.54 10.11 11.32
CA LEU A 103 -5.19 10.86 12.39
C LEU A 103 -4.98 10.24 13.76
N GLN A 104 -4.99 8.91 13.85
CA GLN A 104 -4.66 8.17 15.07
C GLN A 104 -3.21 8.43 15.49
N ASP A 105 -2.27 8.50 14.54
CA ASP A 105 -0.88 8.86 14.84
C ASP A 105 -0.71 10.31 15.31
N ILE A 106 -1.56 11.23 14.84
CA ILE A 106 -1.50 12.66 15.18
C ILE A 106 -2.18 12.96 16.53
N HIS A 107 -3.37 12.38 16.76
CA HIS A 107 -4.22 12.69 17.91
C HIS A 107 -4.21 11.62 19.00
N GLY A 108 -3.57 10.48 18.76
CA GLY A 108 -3.62 9.32 19.62
C GLY A 108 -4.80 8.40 19.30
N ASP A 109 -4.80 7.24 19.95
CA ASP A 109 -5.87 6.27 19.80
C ASP A 109 -7.10 6.63 20.62
N TYR A 110 -8.26 6.63 19.97
CA TYR A 110 -9.55 6.86 20.63
C TYR A 110 -9.83 5.78 21.68
N GLY A 111 -9.58 4.50 21.36
CA GLY A 111 -9.81 3.40 22.30
C GLY A 111 -8.97 3.53 23.56
N ALA A 112 -7.68 3.84 23.40
CA ALA A 112 -6.79 4.16 24.52
C ALA A 112 -7.30 5.35 25.36
N SER A 113 -7.87 6.37 24.72
CA SER A 113 -8.43 7.53 25.41
C SER A 113 -9.63 7.16 26.28
N TYR A 114 -10.53 6.29 25.80
CA TYR A 114 -11.67 5.79 26.58
C TYR A 114 -11.24 4.92 27.77
N ASN A 115 -10.16 4.14 27.62
CA ASN A 115 -9.61 3.34 28.73
C ASN A 115 -9.08 4.19 29.88
N MET A 116 -8.78 5.48 29.65
CA MET A 116 -8.37 6.41 30.70
C MET A 116 -9.55 7.03 31.47
N LEU A 117 -10.79 6.91 30.97
CA LEU A 117 -11.95 7.52 31.63
C LEU A 117 -12.17 7.07 33.08
N PRO A 118 -12.03 5.78 33.45
CA PRO A 118 -12.20 5.36 34.83
C PRO A 118 -11.24 6.08 35.80
N MET A 119 -10.07 6.51 35.34
CA MET A 119 -9.08 7.23 36.16
C MET A 119 -9.38 8.72 36.32
N ILE A 120 -10.28 9.29 35.49
CA ILE A 120 -10.62 10.72 35.49
C ILE A 120 -11.93 10.97 36.25
N CYS A 121 -12.72 9.91 36.50
CA CYS A 121 -14.02 9.99 37.17
C CYS A 121 -13.98 9.72 38.68
N ASP A 122 -12.80 9.50 39.26
CA ASP A 122 -12.54 9.45 40.71
C ASP A 122 -12.10 10.82 41.24
#